data_AF-A0A7K2QNM5-F1
#
_entry.id   AF-A0A7K2QNM5-F1
#
_cell.length_a   1.000
_cell.length_b   1.000
_cell.length_c   1.000
_cell.angle_alpha   90.00
_cell.angle_beta   90.00
_cell.angle_gamma   90.00
#
_symmetry.space_group_name_H-M   'P 1'
#
loop_
_entity.id
_entity.type
_entity.pdbx_description
1 polymer ?
#
loop_
_entity_poly.entity_id
_entity_poly.type
_entity_poly.pdbx_seq_one_letter_code
_entity_poly.pdbx_strand_id
1 'polypeptide(L)'
;LDDPRGEVGIEFMAVSDGAGDRQVTYLVPLTYRGAPLDGAERALIGTSEHGVLGRRWIYDGTHDPVLVERLYALVRGEAVPQAQSESDTPDPTVAGWSAQTGPSGPASILTVSDEPDTTDVLLRTPAGELTLAVRRVLRPAPEPDGGGAPLLGHVTAEWTLADGTRARGRYAEIRA
;
A
#
# COMPACT_ATOMS: atom_id res chain seq x y z
N LEU A 1 0.85 -9.04 0.23
CA LEU A 1 1.57 -8.83 1.51
C LEU A 1 0.81 -9.58 2.56
N ASP A 2 1.48 -10.21 3.52
CA ASP A 2 0.78 -10.99 4.55
C ASP A 2 0.93 -10.36 5.93
N ASP A 3 -0.12 -10.46 6.73
CA ASP A 3 -0.03 -10.27 8.17
C ASP A 3 0.72 -11.46 8.80
N PRO A 4 1.83 -11.24 9.53
CA PRO A 4 2.55 -12.31 10.22
C PRO A 4 1.72 -13.08 11.23
N ARG A 5 0.63 -12.49 11.74
CA ARG A 5 -0.32 -13.14 12.65
C ARG A 5 -1.46 -13.86 11.93
N GLY A 6 -1.62 -13.62 10.63
CA GLY A 6 -2.70 -14.20 9.83
C GLY A 6 -4.11 -13.73 10.21
N GLU A 7 -4.24 -12.61 10.92
CA GLU A 7 -5.52 -12.06 11.40
C GLU A 7 -6.13 -11.07 10.41
N VAL A 8 -5.29 -10.38 9.64
CA VAL A 8 -5.67 -9.34 8.68
C VAL A 8 -5.29 -9.75 7.26
N GLY A 9 -6.29 -9.85 6.38
CA GLY A 9 -6.04 -9.95 4.94
C GLY A 9 -5.60 -8.59 4.39
N ILE A 10 -4.60 -8.55 3.52
CA ILE A 10 -4.06 -7.32 2.92
C ILE A 10 -4.11 -7.45 1.40
N GLU A 11 -4.62 -6.42 0.73
CA GLU A 11 -4.82 -6.43 -0.72
C GLU A 11 -4.46 -5.07 -1.34
N PHE A 12 -3.95 -5.09 -2.57
CA PHE A 12 -3.67 -3.88 -3.35
C PHE A 12 -4.26 -4.05 -4.74
N MET A 13 -5.34 -3.34 -5.04
CA MET A 13 -5.99 -3.40 -6.35
C MET A 13 -5.66 -2.16 -7.17
N ALA A 14 -5.42 -2.36 -8.46
CA ALA A 14 -5.41 -1.28 -9.45
C ALA A 14 -6.78 -1.26 -10.14
N VAL A 15 -7.54 -0.18 -9.98
CA VAL A 15 -8.90 -0.02 -10.52
C VAL A 15 -8.91 1.14 -11.51
N SER A 16 -9.22 0.83 -12.78
CA SER A 16 -9.32 1.85 -13.82
C SER A 16 -10.73 2.40 -13.92
N ASP A 17 -10.85 3.73 -13.94
CA ASP A 17 -12.09 4.46 -14.22
C ASP A 17 -11.95 5.25 -15.53
N GLY A 18 -13.05 5.39 -16.27
CA GLY A 18 -13.08 6.03 -17.57
C GLY A 18 -12.53 5.19 -18.73
N ALA A 19 -12.36 5.83 -19.89
CA ALA A 19 -11.93 5.20 -21.13
C ALA A 19 -11.03 6.13 -21.96
N GLY A 20 -10.21 5.54 -22.84
CA GLY A 20 -9.34 6.28 -23.75
C GLY A 20 -8.30 7.13 -23.02
N ASP A 21 -8.11 8.36 -23.48
CA ASP A 21 -7.17 9.35 -22.94
C ASP A 21 -7.56 9.90 -21.56
N ARG A 22 -8.81 9.70 -21.14
CA ARG A 22 -9.34 10.12 -19.84
C ARG A 22 -9.31 9.02 -18.79
N GLN A 23 -8.78 7.85 -19.12
CA GLN A 23 -8.69 6.75 -18.17
C GLN A 23 -7.71 7.08 -17.04
N VAL A 24 -8.14 6.85 -15.79
CA VAL A 24 -7.32 7.00 -14.60
C VAL A 24 -7.29 5.66 -13.87
N THR A 25 -6.10 5.18 -13.50
CA THR A 25 -5.96 3.99 -12.68
C THR A 25 -5.72 4.39 -11.23
N TYR A 26 -6.59 3.93 -10.35
CA TYR A 26 -6.51 4.16 -8.91
C TYR A 26 -5.90 2.96 -8.19
N LEU A 27 -4.99 3.21 -7.25
CA LEU A 27 -4.55 2.19 -6.31
C LEU A 27 -5.48 2.17 -5.09
N VAL A 28 -5.99 1.00 -4.77
CA VAL A 28 -6.94 0.75 -3.68
C VAL A 28 -6.30 -0.25 -2.71
N PRO A 29 -5.52 0.22 -1.72
CA PRO A 29 -5.02 -0.61 -0.64
C PRO A 29 -6.16 -0.95 0.33
N LEU A 30 -6.36 -2.23 0.62
CA LEU A 30 -7.44 -2.73 1.45
C LEU A 30 -6.93 -3.64 2.56
N THR A 31 -7.66 -3.64 3.67
CA THR A 31 -7.54 -4.68 4.68
C THR A 31 -8.89 -5.34 4.97
N TYR A 32 -8.84 -6.64 5.29
CA TYR A 32 -9.99 -7.46 5.67
C TYR A 32 -9.79 -7.97 7.09
N ARG A 33 -10.62 -7.50 8.03
CA ARG A 33 -10.54 -7.89 9.45
C ARG A 33 -11.71 -8.77 9.87
N GLY A 34 -11.47 -9.64 10.84
CA GLY A 34 -12.50 -10.47 11.49
C GLY A 34 -13.32 -9.74 12.57
N ALA A 35 -12.98 -8.49 12.88
CA ALA A 35 -13.69 -7.62 13.81
C ALA A 35 -13.50 -6.14 13.39
N PRO A 36 -14.35 -5.21 13.86
CA PRO A 36 -14.11 -3.79 13.66
C PRO A 36 -12.73 -3.36 14.17
N LEU A 37 -12.11 -2.40 13.49
CA LEU A 37 -10.91 -1.70 13.95
C LEU A 37 -11.31 -0.40 14.66
N ASP A 38 -11.02 -0.36 15.96
CA ASP A 38 -11.31 0.80 16.81
C ASP A 38 -10.57 2.06 16.32
N GLY A 39 -11.28 3.18 16.22
CA GLY A 39 -10.71 4.48 15.82
C GLY A 39 -10.49 4.64 14.31
N ALA A 40 -10.85 3.63 13.50
CA ALA A 40 -10.77 3.65 12.04
C ALA A 40 -12.15 3.67 11.38
N GLU A 41 -13.20 4.11 12.07
CA GLU A 41 -14.59 4.09 11.58
C GLU A 41 -14.76 4.85 10.27
N ARG A 42 -14.05 5.98 10.13
CA ARG A 42 -13.98 6.80 8.91
C ARG A 42 -13.28 6.12 7.73
N ALA A 43 -12.47 5.10 7.99
CA ALA A 43 -11.79 4.32 6.98
C ALA A 43 -12.55 3.04 6.61
N LEU A 44 -13.68 2.75 7.29
CA LEU A 44 -14.51 1.59 6.96
C LEU A 44 -15.17 1.81 5.61
N ILE A 45 -14.78 1.01 4.63
CA ILE A 45 -15.39 1.00 3.29
C ILE A 45 -16.71 0.22 3.34
N GLY A 46 -16.73 -0.89 4.08
CA GLY A 46 -17.94 -1.68 4.25
C GLY A 46 -17.70 -3.01 4.95
N THR A 47 -18.71 -3.88 4.92
CA THR A 47 -18.61 -5.25 5.43
C THR A 47 -19.08 -6.27 4.40
N SER A 48 -18.48 -7.45 4.41
CA SER A 48 -18.84 -8.58 3.52
C SER A 48 -18.93 -9.88 4.30
N GLU A 49 -19.80 -10.80 3.89
CA GLU A 49 -19.91 -12.14 4.49
C GLU A 49 -19.06 -13.13 3.69
N HIS A 50 -18.00 -13.66 4.31
CA HIS A 50 -17.20 -14.71 3.72
C HIS A 50 -17.72 -16.08 4.14
N GLY A 51 -17.98 -16.99 3.20
CA GLY A 51 -18.62 -18.28 3.49
C GLY A 51 -17.88 -19.17 4.50
N VAL A 52 -16.57 -19.00 4.66
CA VAL A 52 -15.74 -19.74 5.63
C VAL A 52 -15.35 -18.91 6.84
N LEU A 53 -15.10 -17.61 6.64
CA LEU A 53 -14.53 -16.76 7.68
C LEU A 53 -15.63 -15.98 8.42
N GLY A 54 -16.87 -15.99 7.92
CA GLY A 54 -17.96 -15.15 8.42
C GLY A 54 -17.76 -13.69 8.04
N ARG A 55 -18.39 -12.79 8.79
CA ARG A 55 -18.35 -11.35 8.54
C ARG A 55 -16.92 -10.81 8.52
N ARG A 56 -16.65 -9.95 7.54
CA ARG A 56 -15.39 -9.25 7.34
C ARG A 56 -15.65 -7.76 7.29
N TRP A 57 -14.78 -6.99 7.94
CA TRP A 57 -14.76 -5.53 7.89
C TRP A 57 -13.65 -5.10 6.94
N ILE A 58 -14.02 -4.31 5.94
CA ILE A 58 -13.14 -3.90 4.86
C ILE A 58 -12.80 -2.43 5.08
N TYR A 59 -11.52 -2.15 5.26
CA TYR A 59 -11.02 -0.79 5.50
C TYR A 59 -10.13 -0.32 4.35
N ASP A 60 -10.08 0.99 4.18
CA ASP A 60 -8.94 1.62 3.51
C ASP A 60 -7.67 1.30 4.31
N GLY A 61 -6.79 0.52 3.69
CA GLY A 61 -5.65 -0.04 4.40
C GLY A 61 -4.58 0.98 4.78
N THR A 62 -4.62 2.21 4.26
CA THR A 62 -3.73 3.29 4.72
C THR A 62 -4.00 3.72 6.17
N HIS A 63 -5.17 3.37 6.71
CA HIS A 63 -5.52 3.58 8.10
C HIS A 63 -5.32 2.35 8.98
N ASP A 64 -4.96 1.20 8.40
CA ASP A 64 -4.73 -0.03 9.14
C ASP A 64 -3.25 -0.16 9.52
N PRO A 65 -2.91 -0.23 10.82
CA PRO A 65 -1.52 -0.38 11.26
C PRO A 65 -0.81 -1.59 10.65
N VAL A 66 -1.53 -2.67 10.37
CA VAL A 66 -0.93 -3.89 9.83
C VAL A 66 -0.50 -3.69 8.37
N LEU A 67 -1.34 -3.11 7.51
CA LEU A 67 -0.94 -2.84 6.13
C LEU A 67 0.19 -1.82 6.09
N VAL A 68 0.08 -0.73 6.84
CA VAL A 68 1.10 0.33 6.85
C VAL A 68 2.46 -0.21 7.29
N GLU A 69 2.49 -0.99 8.36
CA GLU A 69 3.74 -1.55 8.87
C GLU A 69 4.31 -2.60 7.90
N ARG A 70 3.48 -3.47 7.30
CA ARG A 70 3.94 -4.42 6.28
C ARG A 70 4.45 -3.75 5.01
N LEU A 71 3.84 -2.65 4.58
CA LEU A 71 4.28 -1.88 3.41
C LEU A 71 5.61 -1.17 3.69
N TYR A 72 5.80 -0.61 4.89
CA TYR A 72 7.10 -0.09 5.32
C TYR A 72 8.17 -1.20 5.39
N ALA A 73 7.83 -2.36 5.96
CA ALA A 73 8.73 -3.51 5.99
C ALA A 73 9.12 -3.97 4.57
N LEU A 74 8.20 -3.95 3.60
CA LEU A 74 8.52 -4.25 2.20
C LEU A 74 9.55 -3.26 1.62
N VAL A 75 9.40 -1.96 1.89
CA VAL A 75 10.40 -0.95 1.48
C VAL A 75 11.77 -1.25 2.09
N ARG A 76 11.80 -1.70 3.34
CA ARG A 76 13.03 -2.07 4.07
C ARG A 76 13.62 -3.42 3.65
N GLY A 77 12.93 -4.19 2.80
CA GLY A 77 13.33 -5.54 2.40
C GLY A 77 13.06 -6.61 3.47
N GLU A 78 12.17 -6.32 4.41
CA GLU A 78 11.84 -7.15 5.58
C GLU A 78 10.49 -7.87 5.44
N ALA A 79 9.73 -7.57 4.37
CA ALA A 79 8.54 -8.30 3.97
C ALA A 79 8.66 -8.77 2.53
N VAL A 80 8.05 -9.92 2.23
CA VAL A 80 8.03 -10.53 0.90
C VAL A 80 6.71 -10.14 0.22
N PRO A 81 6.73 -9.57 -1.00
CA PRO A 81 5.51 -9.37 -1.77
C PRO A 81 4.96 -10.73 -2.21
N GLN A 82 3.63 -10.87 -2.22
CA GLN A 82 2.95 -12.13 -2.55
C GLN A 82 2.09 -11.96 -3.79
N ALA A 83 1.96 -13.04 -4.56
CA ALA A 83 1.11 -13.13 -5.72
C ALA A 83 -0.35 -13.03 -5.26
N GLN A 84 -1.12 -12.16 -5.91
CA GLN A 84 -2.49 -11.86 -5.54
C GLN A 84 -3.43 -13.08 -5.63
N SER A 85 -3.17 -13.98 -6.58
CA SER A 85 -4.07 -15.11 -6.89
C SER A 85 -3.57 -16.47 -6.41
N GLU A 86 -2.38 -16.53 -5.79
CA GLU A 86 -1.73 -17.76 -5.37
C GLU A 86 -1.21 -17.60 -3.94
N SER A 87 -1.79 -18.38 -3.01
CA SER A 87 -1.39 -18.34 -1.60
C SER A 87 0.06 -18.77 -1.41
N ASP A 88 0.75 -18.11 -0.49
CA ASP A 88 2.14 -18.40 -0.10
C ASP A 88 3.17 -18.35 -1.24
N THR A 89 2.84 -17.69 -2.36
CA THR A 89 3.69 -17.57 -3.53
C THR A 89 4.25 -16.15 -3.62
N PRO A 90 5.59 -15.95 -3.57
CA PRO A 90 6.18 -14.63 -3.76
C PRO A 90 5.86 -14.04 -5.13
N ASP A 91 5.61 -12.73 -5.21
CA ASP A 91 5.45 -12.00 -6.47
C ASP A 91 6.77 -11.34 -6.89
N PRO A 92 7.51 -11.89 -7.87
CA PRO A 92 8.77 -11.32 -8.32
C PRO A 92 8.61 -10.02 -9.12
N THR A 93 7.40 -9.64 -9.50
CA THR A 93 7.13 -8.42 -10.27
C THR A 93 7.11 -7.17 -9.38
N VAL A 94 6.87 -7.35 -8.07
CA VAL A 94 6.87 -6.27 -7.08
C VAL A 94 8.27 -6.08 -6.51
N ALA A 95 8.75 -4.83 -6.47
CA ALA A 95 10.09 -4.50 -5.98
C ALA A 95 10.04 -3.37 -4.96
N GLY A 96 10.63 -3.61 -3.78
CA GLY A 96 10.93 -2.59 -2.78
C GLY A 96 12.38 -2.12 -2.90
N TRP A 97 12.62 -0.84 -2.64
CA TRP A 97 13.96 -0.26 -2.54
C TRP A 97 14.01 0.76 -1.41
N SER A 98 15.15 0.85 -0.71
CA SER A 98 15.36 1.79 0.37
C SER A 98 16.80 2.32 0.37
N ALA A 99 16.94 3.65 0.49
CA ALA A 99 18.22 4.31 0.76
C ALA A 99 18.56 4.39 2.27
N GLN A 100 17.60 4.08 3.15
CA GLN A 100 17.80 4.20 4.60
C GLN A 100 18.86 3.22 5.12
N THR A 101 19.85 3.76 5.83
CA THR A 101 20.92 3.03 6.52
C THR A 101 20.77 3.25 8.03
N GLY A 102 19.85 2.53 8.66
CA GLY A 102 19.49 2.73 10.06
C GLY A 102 18.88 1.49 10.69
N PRO A 103 18.59 1.54 12.01
CA PRO A 103 17.99 0.43 12.73
C PRO A 103 16.66 0.01 12.10
N SER A 104 16.48 -1.30 11.98
CA SER A 104 15.23 -1.94 11.61
C SER A 104 14.27 -1.97 12.80
N GLY A 105 12.98 -2.00 12.52
CA GLY A 105 11.94 -2.19 13.52
C GLY A 105 10.57 -1.73 13.05
N PRO A 106 9.52 -1.99 13.85
CA PRO A 106 8.15 -1.70 13.46
C PRO A 106 7.92 -0.19 13.30
N ALA A 107 7.09 0.17 12.33
CA ALA A 107 6.56 1.50 12.17
C ALA A 107 5.17 1.61 12.79
N SER A 108 4.84 2.75 13.40
CA SER A 108 3.50 3.04 13.90
C SER A 108 2.95 4.32 13.29
N ILE A 109 1.66 4.31 12.94
CA ILE A 109 0.95 5.47 12.42
C ILE A 109 0.86 6.55 13.50
N LEU A 110 1.25 7.78 13.17
CA LEU A 110 0.99 8.98 13.96
C LEU A 110 -0.23 9.72 13.43
N THR A 111 -0.23 10.02 12.13
CA THR A 111 -1.32 10.71 11.44
C THR A 111 -1.47 10.21 10.01
N VAL A 112 -2.66 10.41 9.45
CA VAL A 112 -2.98 10.13 8.04
C VAL A 112 -3.62 11.38 7.46
N SER A 113 -3.15 11.82 6.30
CA SER A 113 -3.68 12.97 5.55
C SER A 113 -3.85 12.63 4.07
N ASP A 114 -4.91 13.14 3.47
CA ASP A 114 -5.19 12.96 2.05
C ASP A 114 -4.64 14.14 1.25
N GLU A 115 -3.83 13.81 0.25
CA GLU A 115 -3.29 14.71 -0.76
C GLU A 115 -3.99 14.42 -2.10
N PRO A 116 -3.83 15.27 -3.14
CA PRO A 116 -4.57 15.10 -4.39
C PRO A 116 -4.39 13.73 -5.08
N ASP A 117 -3.19 13.15 -5.00
CA ASP A 117 -2.84 11.87 -5.65
C ASP A 117 -2.26 10.82 -4.69
N THR A 118 -2.14 11.14 -3.40
CA THR A 118 -1.57 10.25 -2.38
C THR A 118 -2.38 10.32 -1.09
N THR A 119 -2.31 9.26 -0.29
CA THR A 119 -2.57 9.38 1.15
C THR A 119 -1.22 9.28 1.85
N ASP A 120 -0.90 10.31 2.61
CA ASP A 120 0.37 10.45 3.31
C ASP A 120 0.17 9.99 4.77
N VAL A 121 0.97 9.01 5.17
CA VAL A 121 0.95 8.42 6.51
C VAL A 121 2.23 8.81 7.23
N LEU A 122 2.11 9.64 8.26
CA LEU A 122 3.24 9.97 9.13
C LEU A 122 3.52 8.77 10.04
N LEU A 123 4.73 8.25 9.95
CA LEU A 123 5.19 7.10 10.70
C LEU A 123 6.16 7.53 11.79
N ARG A 124 6.05 6.91 12.96
CA ARG A 124 7.15 6.81 13.91
C ARG A 124 7.90 5.51 13.67
N THR A 125 9.21 5.61 13.43
CA THR A 125 10.11 4.48 13.19
C THR A 125 11.34 4.57 14.12
N PRO A 126 12.15 3.51 14.24
CA PRO A 126 13.44 3.58 14.94
C PRO A 126 14.42 4.61 14.34
N ALA A 127 14.27 4.96 13.06
CA ALA A 127 15.10 5.95 12.37
C ALA A 127 14.59 7.39 12.51
N GLY A 128 13.46 7.60 13.19
CA GLY A 128 12.80 8.90 13.32
C GLY A 128 11.41 8.90 12.69
N GLU A 129 10.85 10.10 12.55
CA GLU A 129 9.58 10.30 11.87
C GLU A 129 9.80 10.35 10.36
N LEU A 130 8.96 9.65 9.60
CA LEU A 130 9.05 9.51 8.15
C LEU A 130 7.64 9.55 7.56
N THR A 131 7.49 10.01 6.33
CA THR A 131 6.22 9.96 5.62
C THR A 131 6.20 8.77 4.65
N LEU A 132 5.23 7.88 4.81
CA LEU A 132 4.86 6.87 3.82
C LEU A 132 3.74 7.45 2.95
N ALA A 133 4.08 7.87 1.74
CA ALA A 133 3.10 8.35 0.76
C ALA A 133 2.62 7.17 -0.09
N VAL A 134 1.35 6.78 0.07
CA VAL A 134 0.72 5.73 -0.74
C VAL A 134 0.01 6.39 -1.92
N ARG A 135 0.37 6.02 -3.15
CA ARG A 135 -0.26 6.55 -4.35
C ARG A 135 -1.74 6.16 -4.36
N ARG A 136 -2.60 7.11 -4.69
CA ARG A 136 -4.01 6.89 -5.03
C ARG A 136 -4.21 6.89 -6.53
N VAL A 137 -3.45 7.70 -7.26
CA VAL A 137 -3.44 7.71 -8.72
C VAL A 137 -2.13 7.10 -9.22
N LEU A 138 -2.23 6.00 -9.98
CA LEU A 138 -1.07 5.31 -10.57
C LEU A 138 -0.67 5.96 -11.89
N ARG A 139 0.64 6.16 -12.07
CA ARG A 139 1.23 6.68 -13.30
C ARG A 139 2.40 5.81 -13.74
N PRO A 140 2.52 5.46 -15.04
CA PRO A 140 3.66 4.71 -15.53
C PRO A 140 4.99 5.45 -15.30
N ALA A 141 6.04 4.72 -14.94
CA ALA A 141 7.39 5.24 -14.81
C ALA A 141 8.06 5.48 -16.20
N PRO A 142 9.05 6.40 -16.30
CA PRO A 142 9.55 7.24 -15.22
C PRO A 142 8.64 8.44 -14.99
N GLU A 143 8.09 8.56 -13.77
CA GLU A 143 7.72 9.89 -13.29
C GLU A 143 9.04 10.65 -13.09
N PRO A 144 9.19 11.88 -13.61
CA PRO A 144 10.33 12.70 -13.22
C PRO A 144 10.32 12.80 -11.70
N ASP A 145 11.50 12.73 -11.07
CA ASP A 145 11.66 13.09 -9.67
C ASP A 145 11.29 14.58 -9.57
N GLY A 146 9.99 14.85 -9.39
CA GLY A 146 9.50 16.19 -9.12
C GLY A 146 10.27 16.67 -7.91
N GLY A 147 10.87 17.86 -8.00
CA GLY A 147 11.91 18.38 -7.10
C GLY A 147 11.49 18.60 -5.63
N GLY A 148 10.88 17.59 -5.02
CA GLY A 148 10.53 17.50 -3.61
C GLY A 148 11.65 16.84 -2.80
N ALA A 149 11.30 16.50 -1.56
CA ALA A 149 12.21 15.88 -0.60
C ALA A 149 12.89 14.63 -1.17
N PRO A 150 14.14 14.33 -0.76
CA PRO A 150 14.86 13.16 -1.24
C PRO A 150 14.07 11.87 -0.94
N LEU A 151 13.91 11.03 -1.96
CA LEU A 151 13.26 9.74 -1.83
C LEU A 151 14.14 8.80 -0.99
N LEU A 152 13.62 8.33 0.15
CA LEU A 152 14.31 7.43 1.07
C LEU A 152 13.97 5.96 0.82
N GLY A 153 12.93 5.69 0.04
CA GLY A 153 12.54 4.35 -0.37
C GLY A 153 11.27 4.36 -1.21
N HIS A 154 10.97 3.25 -1.88
CA HIS A 154 9.74 3.09 -2.65
C HIS A 154 9.37 1.62 -2.86
N VAL A 155 8.12 1.39 -3.26
CA VAL A 155 7.63 0.13 -3.82
C VAL A 155 7.16 0.39 -5.25
N THR A 156 7.59 -0.45 -6.19
CA THR A 156 7.04 -0.49 -7.56
C THR A 156 6.36 -1.81 -7.83
N ALA A 157 5.30 -1.76 -8.63
CA ALA A 157 4.57 -2.94 -9.08
C ALA A 157 3.98 -2.69 -10.48
N GLU A 158 3.53 -3.76 -11.12
CA GLU A 158 2.84 -3.72 -12.40
C GLU A 158 1.32 -3.69 -12.21
N TRP A 159 0.61 -3.04 -13.13
CA TRP A 159 -0.83 -3.19 -13.30
C TRP A 159 -1.19 -3.35 -14.77
N THR A 160 -2.37 -3.91 -15.01
CA THR A 160 -2.90 -4.11 -16.36
C THR A 160 -3.80 -2.94 -16.74
N LEU A 161 -3.55 -2.36 -17.92
CA LEU A 161 -4.37 -1.31 -18.51
C LEU A 161 -5.58 -1.92 -19.24
N ALA A 162 -6.57 -1.10 -19.61
CA ALA A 162 -7.79 -1.61 -20.24
C ALA A 162 -7.57 -2.25 -21.62
N ASP A 163 -6.47 -1.93 -22.30
CA ASP A 163 -6.07 -2.57 -23.56
C ASP A 163 -5.30 -3.89 -23.37
N GLY A 164 -5.13 -4.34 -22.13
CA GLY A 164 -4.41 -5.56 -21.75
C GLY A 164 -2.89 -5.39 -21.67
N THR A 165 -2.35 -4.22 -21.98
CA THR A 165 -0.92 -3.94 -21.78
C THR A 165 -0.60 -3.74 -20.30
N ARG A 166 0.68 -3.88 -19.94
CA ARG A 166 1.15 -3.67 -18.56
C ARG A 166 1.85 -2.33 -18.44
N ALA A 167 1.53 -1.61 -17.37
CA ALA A 167 2.28 -0.46 -16.91
C ALA A 167 2.98 -0.81 -15.60
N ARG A 168 4.07 -0.10 -15.30
CA ARG A 168 4.82 -0.22 -14.05
C ARG A 168 5.04 1.18 -13.48
N GLY A 169 4.95 1.31 -12.17
CA GLY A 169 5.04 2.59 -11.48
C GLY A 169 5.20 2.43 -9.98
N ARG A 170 5.31 3.54 -9.27
CA ARG A 170 5.43 3.56 -7.82
C ARG A 170 4.05 3.39 -7.18
N TYR A 171 3.95 2.51 -6.20
CA TYR A 171 2.74 2.33 -5.39
C TYR A 171 2.87 3.08 -4.07
N ALA A 172 4.07 3.16 -3.53
CA ALA A 172 4.36 3.89 -2.30
C ALA A 172 5.79 4.42 -2.27
N GLU A 173 6.00 5.45 -1.46
CA GLU A 173 7.27 6.15 -1.29
C GLU A 173 7.52 6.47 0.19
N ILE A 174 8.79 6.47 0.59
CA ILE A 174 9.24 6.98 1.89
C ILE A 174 9.95 8.31 1.68
N ARG A 175 9.53 9.32 2.43
CA ARG A 175 10.08 10.67 2.42
C ARG A 175 10.45 11.07 3.87
N ALA A 176 11.42 11.96 4.00
CA ALA A 176 11.78 12.57 5.29
C ALA A 176 10.69 13.51 5.80
#